data_AF-A0A3S0I128-F1
#
_entry.id   AF-A0A3S0I128-F1
#
_cell.length_a   1.000
_cell.length_b   1.000
_cell.length_c   1.000
_cell.angle_alpha   90.00
_cell.angle_beta   90.00
_cell.angle_gamma   90.00
#
_symmetry.space_group_name_H-M   'P 1'
#
loop_
_entity.id
_entity.type
_entity.pdbx_description
1 polymer ?
#
loop_
_entity_poly.entity_id
_entity_poly.type
_entity_poly.pdbx_seq_one_letter_code
_entity_poly.pdbx_strand_id
1 'polypeptide(L)'
;MPSPQRTCVACRRVRPQAELLRLSAVAQGWAVTLPGERRLVGRGRYLCADTPGCWAEKRLRRAFGKQAASLSEALLARPQPEQSHEPDMTNPLICQ
;
A
#
# COMPACT_ATOMS: atom_id res chain seq x y z
N MET A 1 -2.80 -17.49 -16.56
CA MET A 1 -1.43 -17.81 -16.10
C MET A 1 -1.32 -17.44 -14.63
N PRO A 2 -0.68 -18.26 -13.76
CA PRO A 2 -0.56 -17.93 -12.35
C PRO A 2 0.27 -16.65 -12.18
N SER A 3 -0.34 -15.60 -11.63
CA SER A 3 0.41 -14.42 -11.23
C SER A 3 1.21 -14.75 -9.97
N PRO A 4 2.46 -14.31 -9.86
CA PRO A 4 3.28 -14.60 -8.70
C PRO A 4 2.63 -14.02 -7.44
N GLN A 5 2.50 -14.85 -6.40
CA GLN A 5 2.01 -14.39 -5.11
C GLN A 5 3.12 -13.68 -4.34
N ARG A 6 2.76 -12.61 -3.65
CA ARG A 6 3.66 -11.78 -2.84
C ARG A 6 3.00 -11.42 -1.52
N THR A 7 3.83 -11.09 -0.54
CA THR A 7 3.36 -10.77 0.82
C THR A 7 3.47 -9.28 1.06
N CYS A 8 2.37 -8.66 1.50
CA CYS A 8 2.37 -7.27 1.91
C CYS A 8 3.22 -7.08 3.18
N VAL A 9 4.17 -6.15 3.17
CA VAL A 9 5.06 -5.92 4.33
C VAL A 9 4.36 -5.27 5.53
N ALA A 10 3.19 -4.65 5.32
CA ALA A 10 2.40 -4.00 6.36
C ALA A 10 1.41 -4.97 7.04
N CYS A 11 0.54 -5.63 6.27
CA CYS A 11 -0.50 -6.52 6.80
C CYS A 11 -0.12 -8.01 6.78
N ARG A 12 1.01 -8.39 6.16
CA ARG A 12 1.51 -9.77 6.01
C ARG A 12 0.56 -10.74 5.29
N ARG A 13 -0.45 -10.24 4.59
CA ARG A 13 -1.31 -11.07 3.74
C ARG A 13 -0.60 -11.42 2.44
N VAL A 14 -0.78 -12.66 1.99
CA VAL A 14 -0.35 -13.12 0.67
C VAL A 14 -1.42 -12.71 -0.34
N ARG A 15 -1.03 -12.01 -1.40
CA ARG A 15 -1.91 -11.52 -2.46
C ARG A 15 -1.22 -11.67 -3.83
N PRO A 16 -1.97 -11.70 -4.94
CA PRO A 16 -1.40 -11.63 -6.28
C PRO A 16 -0.51 -10.39 -6.44
N GLN A 17 0.64 -10.51 -7.13
CA GLN A 17 1.53 -9.37 -7.37
C GLN A 17 0.81 -8.20 -8.07
N ALA A 18 -0.19 -8.48 -8.90
CA ALA A 18 -0.96 -7.46 -9.61
C ALA A 18 -1.76 -6.54 -8.66
N GLU A 19 -2.10 -7.00 -7.46
CA GLU A 19 -2.84 -6.24 -6.44
C GLU A 19 -1.91 -5.52 -5.45
N LEU A 20 -0.60 -5.67 -5.63
CA LEU A 20 0.41 -5.13 -4.73
C LEU A 20 1.28 -4.10 -5.45
N LEU A 21 1.43 -2.94 -4.82
CA LEU A 21 2.39 -1.92 -5.19
C LEU A 21 3.80 -2.43 -4.91
N ARG A 22 4.65 -2.45 -5.93
CA ARG A 22 6.09 -2.71 -5.76
C ARG A 22 6.79 -1.42 -5.36
N LEU A 23 7.44 -1.44 -4.22
CA LEU A 23 8.34 -0.39 -3.75
C LEU A 23 9.78 -0.81 -4.02
N SER A 24 10.53 0.04 -4.70
CA SER A 24 11.95 -0.15 -4.95
C SER A 24 12.77 0.87 -4.16
N ALA A 25 13.93 0.46 -3.69
CA ALA A 25 14.89 1.38 -3.08
C ALA A 25 15.48 2.29 -4.17
N VAL A 26 15.49 3.60 -3.91
CA VAL A 26 16.08 4.66 -4.74
C VAL A 26 17.04 5.48 -3.88
N ALA A 27 17.86 6.34 -4.49
CA ALA A 27 18.86 7.12 -3.76
C ALA A 27 18.24 7.99 -2.64
N GLN A 28 17.03 8.52 -2.84
CA GLN A 28 16.31 9.33 -1.86
C GLN A 28 15.40 8.52 -0.93
N GLY A 29 15.34 7.19 -1.08
CA GLY A 29 14.61 6.33 -0.18
C GLY A 29 13.84 5.19 -0.85
N TRP A 30 12.50 5.24 -0.82
CA TRP A 30 11.65 4.23 -1.46
C TRP A 30 10.63 4.89 -2.38
N ALA A 31 10.46 4.32 -3.57
CA ALA A 31 9.50 4.79 -4.56
C ALA A 31 8.63 3.63 -5.07
N VAL A 32 7.38 3.92 -5.39
CA VAL A 32 6.49 2.99 -6.10
C VAL A 32 6.99 2.86 -7.53
N THR A 33 7.30 1.65 -7.96
CA THR A 33 7.68 1.34 -9.34
C THR A 33 6.47 0.78 -10.07
N LEU A 34 6.09 1.42 -11.18
CA LEU A 34 4.97 0.97 -12.00
C LEU A 34 5.38 -0.23 -12.89
N PRO A 35 4.43 -1.11 -13.23
CA PRO A 35 4.68 -2.18 -14.19
C PRO A 35 5.03 -1.57 -15.56
N GLY A 36 6.27 -1.75 -15.99
CA GLY A 36 6.80 -1.17 -17.25
C GLY A 36 8.00 -0.24 -17.04
N GLU A 37 8.17 0.32 -15.84
CA GLU A 37 9.39 1.05 -15.50
C GLU A 37 10.56 0.09 -15.39
N ARG A 38 11.71 0.53 -15.94
CA ARG A 38 12.98 -0.20 -15.95
C ARG A 38 13.22 -0.74 -14.54
N ARG A 39 13.13 -2.06 -14.38
CA ARG A 39 13.14 -2.74 -13.08
C ARG A 39 14.42 -2.32 -12.36
N LEU A 40 14.30 -1.37 -11.43
CA LEU A 40 15.41 -0.94 -10.60
C LEU A 40 15.99 -2.17 -9.91
N VAL A 41 17.28 -2.41 -10.17
CA VAL A 41 18.04 -3.55 -9.66
C VAL A 41 18.19 -3.32 -8.16
N GLY A 42 17.44 -4.07 -7.34
CA GLY A 42 17.41 -3.84 -5.89
C GLY A 42 16.34 -4.65 -5.15
N ARG A 43 16.40 -4.57 -3.81
CA ARG A 43 15.44 -5.20 -2.89
C ARG A 43 14.07 -4.51 -3.04
N GLY A 44 13.12 -5.19 -3.66
CA GLY A 44 11.74 -4.73 -3.76
C GLY A 44 10.91 -5.15 -2.55
N ARG A 45 10.04 -4.27 -2.07
CA ARG A 45 9.01 -4.56 -1.06
C ARG A 45 7.63 -4.44 -1.69
N TYR A 46 6.62 -5.08 -1.11
CA TYR A 46 5.26 -5.08 -1.62
C TYR A 46 4.28 -4.52 -0.59
N LEU A 47 3.35 -3.67 -1.03
CA LEU A 47 2.26 -3.12 -0.22
C LEU A 47 0.92 -3.28 -0.94
N CYS A 48 -0.17 -3.41 -0.18
CA CYS A 48 -1.53 -3.40 -0.74
C CYS A 48 -1.78 -2.11 -1.52
N ALA A 49 -2.30 -2.21 -2.75
CA ALA A 49 -2.70 -1.05 -3.54
C ALA A 49 -4.07 -0.49 -3.14
N ASP A 50 -4.92 -1.34 -2.57
CA ASP A 50 -6.34 -1.14 -2.25
C ASP A 50 -6.59 -0.91 -0.76
N THR A 51 -5.56 -0.77 0.07
CA THR A 51 -5.74 -0.72 1.52
C THR A 51 -4.95 0.46 2.07
N PRO A 52 -5.55 1.66 2.21
CA PRO A 52 -4.86 2.85 2.70
C PRO A 52 -4.30 2.65 4.11
N GLY A 53 -4.96 1.82 4.93
CA GLY A 53 -4.44 1.44 6.25
C GLY A 53 -3.10 0.70 6.21
N CYS A 54 -2.70 0.10 5.08
CA CYS A 54 -1.36 -0.49 4.91
C CYS A 54 -0.25 0.53 4.67
N TRP A 55 -0.60 1.78 4.33
CA TRP A 55 0.37 2.84 4.07
C TRP A 55 0.64 3.71 5.29
N ALA A 56 -0.12 3.53 6.37
CA ALA A 56 0.09 4.23 7.62
C ALA A 56 1.53 4.06 8.11
N GLU A 57 2.19 5.18 8.43
CA GLU A 57 3.57 5.25 8.90
C GLU A 57 3.89 4.17 9.94
N LYS A 58 3.04 4.00 10.97
CA LYS A 58 3.24 3.00 12.05
C LYS A 58 3.44 1.59 11.51
N ARG A 59 2.72 1.20 10.46
CA ARG A 59 2.86 -0.12 9.82
C ARG A 59 4.10 -0.20 8.93
N LEU A 60 4.50 0.92 8.33
CA LEU A 60 5.69 1.03 7.49
C LEU A 60 6.99 1.10 8.29
N ARG A 61 6.98 1.57 9.54
CA ARG A 61 8.18 1.73 10.40
C ARG A 61 9.03 0.46 10.49
N ARG A 62 8.42 -0.72 10.62
CA ARG A 62 9.14 -1.99 10.68
C ARG A 62 9.84 -2.35 9.37
N ALA A 63 9.27 -1.94 8.25
CA ALA A 63 9.73 -2.28 6.91
C ALA A 63 10.73 -1.25 6.35
N PHE A 64 10.48 0.04 6.60
CA PHE A 64 11.14 1.17 5.95
C PHE A 64 11.93 2.05 6.94
N GLY A 65 11.83 1.79 8.25
CA GLY A 65 12.63 2.45 9.27
C GLY A 65 12.40 3.96 9.31
N LYS A 66 13.49 4.74 9.22
CA LYS A 66 13.47 6.21 9.24
C LYS A 66 12.68 6.81 8.05
N GLN A 67 12.59 6.08 6.94
CA GLN A 67 11.94 6.56 5.72
C GLN A 67 10.43 6.33 5.70
N ALA A 68 9.88 5.68 6.73
CA ALA A 68 8.45 5.35 6.79
C ALA A 68 7.54 6.58 6.75
N ALA A 69 7.95 7.71 7.34
CA ALA A 69 7.16 8.94 7.37
C ALA A 69 7.01 9.52 5.95
N SER A 70 8.13 9.82 5.30
CA SER A 70 8.14 10.34 3.92
C SER A 70 7.47 9.38 2.94
N LEU A 71 7.65 8.06 3.10
CA LEU A 71 6.98 7.07 2.26
C LEU A 71 5.46 7.02 2.50
N SER A 72 5.02 7.11 3.76
CA SER A 72 3.59 7.17 4.10
C SER A 72 2.93 8.37 3.44
N GLU A 73 3.56 9.54 3.55
CA GLU A 73 3.09 10.77 2.93
C GLU A 73 3.01 10.64 1.40
N ALA A 74 4.07 10.15 0.76
CA ALA A 74 4.09 9.94 -0.68
C ALA A 74 3.03 8.95 -1.17
N LEU A 75 2.71 7.91 -0.38
CA LEU A 75 1.66 6.94 -0.72
C LEU A 75 0.25 7.53 -0.54
N LEU A 76 0.03 8.31 0.52
CA LEU A 76 -1.25 8.97 0.79
C LEU A 76 -1.54 10.12 -0.19
N ALA A 77 -0.50 10.80 -0.68
CA ALA A 77 -0.62 11.84 -1.70
C ALA A 77 -0.95 11.28 -3.10
N ARG A 78 -0.88 9.96 -3.31
CA ARG A 78 -1.30 9.37 -4.58
C ARG A 78 -2.82 9.51 -4.73
N PRO A 79 -3.32 9.92 -5.92
CA PRO A 79 -4.75 9.88 -6.19
C PRO A 79 -5.22 8.43 -6.03
N GLN A 80 -6.06 8.22 -5.01
CA GLN A 80 -6.69 6.93 -4.78
C GLN A 80 -7.71 6.71 -5.90
N PRO A 81 -7.82 5.51 -6.49
CA PRO A 81 -9.09 5.13 -7.09
C PRO A 81 -10.08 5.14 -5.92
N GLU A 82 -10.96 6.13 -5.92
CA GLU A 82 -11.95 6.42 -4.88
C GLU A 82 -12.55 5.13 -4.34
N GLN A 83 -12.07 4.71 -3.17
CA GLN A 83 -12.74 3.68 -2.39
C GLN A 83 -13.88 4.42 -1.72
N SER A 84 -15.07 4.29 -2.30
CA SER A 84 -16.34 4.67 -1.72
C SER A 84 -16.35 4.26 -0.25
N HIS A 85 -16.04 5.23 0.59
CA HIS A 85 -16.38 5.23 1.99
C HIS A 85 -17.90 5.41 1.99
N GLU A 86 -18.67 4.32 1.84
CA GLU A 86 -20.04 4.34 2.34
C GLU A 86 -19.91 4.43 3.87
N PRO A 87 -20.27 5.56 4.50
CA PRO A 87 -20.52 5.51 5.93
C PRO A 87 -21.69 4.55 6.13
N ASP A 88 -21.41 3.45 6.81
CA ASP A 88 -22.37 2.43 7.21
C ASP A 88 -23.62 3.08 7.84
N MET A 89 -24.70 3.15 7.06
CA MET A 89 -26.06 3.32 7.56
C MET A 89 -26.59 1.96 8.02
N THR A 90 -26.50 1.69 9.31
CA THR A 90 -27.33 0.70 10.04
C THR A 90 -27.48 1.22 11.48
N ASN A 91 -28.41 2.13 11.79
CA ASN A 91 -29.84 1.94 12.15
C ASN A 91 -30.03 1.11 13.45
N PRO A 92 -30.87 1.51 14.45
CA PRO A 92 -32.34 1.39 14.36
C PRO A 92 -33.17 2.52 15.03
N LEU A 93 -34.38 2.73 14.49
CA LEU A 93 -35.62 3.20 15.15
C LEU A 93 -35.53 4.19 16.33
N ILE A 94 -35.99 5.43 16.12
CA ILE A 94 -36.66 6.20 17.17
C ILE A 94 -38.17 6.09 16.91
N CYS A 95 -38.84 5.25 17.70
CA CYS A 95 -40.28 5.31 17.89
C CYS A 95 -40.60 6.57 18.72
N GLN A 96 -41.32 7.54 18.13
CA GLN A 96 -42.17 8.50 18.84
C GLN A 96 -43.42 8.74 17.99
#